data_AF-A0A830E9X0-F1
#
_entry.id   AF-A0A830E9X0-F1
#
_cell.length_a   1.000
_cell.length_b   1.000
_cell.length_c   1.000
_cell.angle_alpha   90.00
_cell.angle_beta   90.00
_cell.angle_gamma   90.00
#
_symmetry.space_group_name_H-M   'P 1'
#
loop_
_entity.id
_entity.type
_entity.pdbx_description
1 polymer ?
#
loop_
_entity_poly.entity_id
_entity_poly.type
_entity_poly.pdbx_seq_one_letter_code
_entity_poly.pdbx_strand_id
1 'polypeptide(L)'
;MDVKPDPEEEYVIMPLGVLERILRYAMIVCQEHCPAGRDPATCPYIVNLTRQVGLSPPPCLNDYGEYRRETFKVMIKDLERKYNMGIEEFINTVRKRKPRSLEEQTDFMEATFYLGVLRELSNMRNIYIAKGSNINLKEAVVVK
;
A
#
# COMPACT_ATOMS: atom_id res chain seq x y z
N MET A 1 5.30 0.20 26.06
CA MET A 1 4.76 1.28 25.22
C MET A 1 3.26 1.17 25.33
N ASP A 2 2.58 2.16 25.91
CA ASP A 2 1.13 2.09 26.06
C ASP A 2 0.48 2.38 24.70
N VAL A 3 -0.21 1.39 24.15
CA VAL A 3 -1.02 1.55 22.94
C VAL A 3 -2.30 2.27 23.35
N LYS A 4 -2.55 3.46 22.78
CA LYS A 4 -3.78 4.21 22.97
C LYS A 4 -4.50 4.34 21.62
N PRO A 5 -5.50 3.48 21.35
CA PRO A 5 -6.36 3.64 20.18
C PRO A 5 -7.06 5.00 20.22
N ASP A 6 -7.38 5.54 19.05
CA ASP A 6 -8.19 6.74 18.93
C ASP A 6 -9.63 6.43 19.40
N PRO A 7 -10.18 7.12 20.41
CA PRO A 7 -11.51 6.80 20.94
C PRO A 7 -12.65 7.00 19.92
N GLU A 8 -12.45 7.80 18.87
CA GLU A 8 -13.47 8.07 17.84
C GLU A 8 -13.36 7.13 16.63
N GLU A 9 -12.32 6.28 16.56
CA GLU A 9 -12.09 5.35 15.45
C GLU A 9 -12.69 3.97 15.77
N GLU A 10 -13.36 3.38 14.79
CA GLU A 10 -13.85 2.00 14.90
C GLU A 10 -12.72 1.00 14.63
N TYR A 11 -12.53 0.04 15.54
CA TYR A 11 -11.51 -1.00 15.40
C TYR A 11 -12.12 -2.38 15.23
N VAL A 12 -11.52 -3.17 14.35
CA VAL A 12 -11.86 -4.58 14.17
C VAL A 12 -10.93 -5.45 15.01
N ILE A 13 -11.51 -6.34 15.82
CA ILE A 13 -10.78 -7.40 16.49
C ILE A 13 -11.10 -8.71 15.77
N MET A 14 -10.08 -9.32 15.19
CA MET A 14 -10.21 -10.60 14.51
C MET A 14 -9.08 -11.55 14.90
N PRO A 15 -9.34 -12.86 14.96
CA PRO A 15 -8.28 -13.84 15.14
C PRO A 15 -7.24 -13.72 14.02
N LEU A 16 -5.96 -13.86 14.37
CA LEU A 16 -4.85 -13.74 13.42
C LEU A 16 -5.02 -14.68 12.22
N GLY A 17 -5.46 -15.92 12.46
CA GLY A 17 -5.71 -16.90 11.39
C GLY A 17 -6.84 -16.50 10.41
N VAL A 18 -7.77 -15.64 10.81
CA VAL A 18 -8.79 -15.06 9.91
C VAL A 18 -8.14 -13.98 9.03
N LEU A 19 -7.37 -13.08 9.64
CA LEU A 19 -6.61 -12.07 8.90
C LEU A 19 -5.67 -12.71 7.87
N GLU A 20 -4.94 -13.76 8.25
CA GLU A 20 -4.06 -14.50 7.34
C GLU A 20 -4.79 -15.04 6.11
N ARG A 21 -6.02 -15.57 6.28
CA ARG A 21 -6.84 -16.05 5.15
C ARG A 21 -7.23 -14.92 4.21
N ILE A 22 -7.65 -13.77 4.77
CA ILE A 22 -7.98 -12.57 3.99
C ILE A 22 -6.76 -12.07 3.23
N LEU A 23 -5.59 -12.00 3.88
CA LEU A 23 -4.34 -11.57 3.26
C LEU A 23 -3.91 -12.49 2.13
N ARG A 24 -4.01 -13.82 2.31
CA ARG A 24 -3.72 -14.79 1.24
C ARG A 24 -4.62 -14.57 0.03
N TYR A 25 -5.91 -14.34 0.24
CA TYR A 25 -6.84 -14.04 -0.84
C TYR A 25 -6.48 -12.72 -1.55
N ALA A 26 -6.18 -11.66 -0.79
CA ALA A 26 -5.76 -10.37 -1.34
C ALA A 26 -4.45 -10.48 -2.14
N MET A 27 -3.50 -11.31 -1.71
CA MET A 27 -2.23 -11.50 -2.42
C MET A 27 -2.38 -12.20 -3.77
N ILE A 28 -3.43 -13.02 -3.99
CA ILE A 28 -3.72 -13.59 -5.32
C ILE A 28 -4.05 -12.46 -6.30
N VAL A 29 -4.86 -11.48 -5.87
CA VAL A 29 -5.17 -10.29 -6.67
C VAL A 29 -3.88 -9.52 -6.98
N CYS A 30 -2.95 -9.40 -6.04
CA CYS A 30 -1.65 -8.77 -6.27
C CYS A 30 -0.79 -9.50 -7.32
N GLN A 31 -0.88 -10.82 -7.42
CA GLN A 31 -0.13 -11.64 -8.39
C GLN A 31 -0.73 -11.55 -9.80
N GLU A 32 -2.06 -11.50 -9.90
CA GLU A 32 -2.73 -11.63 -11.19
C GLU A 32 -3.10 -10.29 -11.85
N HIS A 33 -3.11 -9.18 -11.11
CA HIS A 33 -3.56 -7.88 -11.63
C HIS A 33 -2.41 -6.93 -11.98
N CYS A 34 -2.58 -6.24 -13.11
CA CYS A 34 -1.75 -5.12 -13.57
C CYS A 34 -1.68 -4.02 -12.48
N PRO A 35 -0.52 -3.33 -12.30
CA PRO A 35 -0.38 -2.21 -11.36
C PRO A 35 -1.47 -1.13 -11.47
N ALA A 36 -2.00 -0.87 -12.67
CA ALA A 36 -3.12 0.07 -12.86
C ALA A 36 -4.39 -0.30 -12.09
N GLY A 37 -4.62 -1.60 -11.82
CA GLY A 37 -5.75 -2.08 -11.05
C GLY A 37 -5.50 -2.15 -9.55
N ARG A 38 -4.28 -1.80 -9.10
CA ARG A 38 -3.91 -1.86 -7.68
C ARG A 38 -4.20 -0.52 -7.01
N ASP A 39 -4.74 -0.59 -5.81
CA ASP A 39 -4.87 0.59 -4.97
C ASP A 39 -3.53 0.87 -4.25
N PRO A 40 -2.86 2.00 -4.55
CA PRO A 40 -1.60 2.36 -3.88
C PRO A 40 -1.77 2.61 -2.38
N ALA A 41 -2.98 2.95 -1.90
CA ALA A 41 -3.24 3.11 -0.48
C ALA A 41 -3.24 1.77 0.27
N THR A 42 -3.69 0.70 -0.38
CA THR A 42 -3.75 -0.63 0.24
C THR A 42 -2.39 -1.35 0.29
N CYS A 43 -1.53 -1.12 -0.72
CA CYS A 43 -0.30 -1.90 -0.89
C CYS A 43 0.68 -1.87 0.30
N PRO A 44 0.97 -0.70 0.93
CA PRO A 44 1.84 -0.64 2.10
C PRO A 44 1.35 -1.49 3.28
N TYR A 45 0.03 -1.52 3.52
CA TYR A 45 -0.55 -2.32 4.60
C TYR A 45 -0.36 -3.82 4.35
N ILE A 46 -0.61 -4.30 3.12
CA ILE A 46 -0.39 -5.71 2.77
C ILE A 46 1.08 -6.11 2.98
N VAL A 47 2.02 -5.30 2.50
CA VAL A 47 3.46 -5.55 2.67
C VAL A 47 3.84 -5.60 4.15
N ASN A 48 3.33 -4.67 4.97
CA ASN A 48 3.63 -4.66 6.40
C ASN A 48 2.99 -5.83 7.15
N LEU A 49 1.72 -6.12 6.87
CA LEU A 49 0.98 -7.20 7.51
C LEU A 49 1.59 -8.56 7.21
N THR A 50 1.91 -8.84 5.95
CA THR A 50 2.51 -10.13 5.53
C THR A 50 3.80 -10.43 6.30
N ARG A 51 4.65 -9.42 6.52
CA ARG A 51 5.87 -9.54 7.36
C ARG A 51 5.55 -9.88 8.80
N GLN A 52 4.56 -9.21 9.40
CA GLN A 52 4.19 -9.42 10.80
C GLN A 52 3.54 -10.78 11.04
N VAL A 53 2.75 -11.26 10.08
CA VAL A 53 2.03 -12.55 10.21
C VAL A 53 2.82 -13.74 9.66
N GLY A 54 4.07 -13.55 9.24
CA GLY A 54 4.93 -14.64 8.75
C GLY A 54 4.49 -15.23 7.41
N LEU A 55 3.76 -14.46 6.59
CA LEU A 55 3.40 -14.85 5.22
C LEU A 55 4.53 -14.52 4.25
N SER A 56 4.57 -15.24 3.13
CA SER A 56 5.49 -14.93 2.04
C SER A 56 5.29 -13.50 1.55
N PRO A 57 6.38 -12.78 1.21
CA PRO A 57 6.29 -11.43 0.68
C PRO A 57 5.46 -11.38 -0.61
N PRO A 58 4.68 -10.30 -0.85
CA PRO A 58 4.00 -10.12 -2.13
C PRO A 58 5.02 -9.94 -3.27
N PRO A 59 4.69 -10.38 -4.50
CA PRO A 59 5.63 -10.37 -5.63
C PRO A 59 6.09 -8.95 -6.01
N CYS A 60 5.26 -7.94 -5.75
CA CYS A 60 5.54 -6.53 -6.06
C CYS A 60 6.75 -5.97 -5.31
N LEU A 61 7.24 -6.63 -4.25
CA LEU A 61 8.51 -6.29 -3.61
C LEU A 61 9.71 -6.51 -4.52
N ASN A 62 9.62 -7.41 -5.51
CA ASN A 62 10.68 -7.57 -6.50
C ASN A 62 10.73 -6.39 -7.49
N ASP A 63 9.57 -5.82 -7.81
CA ASP A 63 9.45 -4.72 -8.78
C ASP A 63 9.73 -3.37 -8.13
N TYR A 64 9.13 -3.13 -6.95
CA TYR A 64 9.16 -1.84 -6.27
C TYR A 64 10.10 -1.79 -5.05
N GLY A 65 10.76 -2.91 -4.72
CA GLY A 65 11.59 -2.99 -3.52
C GLY A 65 10.79 -2.81 -2.23
N GLU A 66 11.51 -2.51 -1.15
CA GLU A 66 10.91 -2.19 0.15
C GLU A 66 9.96 -0.99 0.04
N TYR A 67 8.73 -1.12 0.56
CA TYR A 67 7.74 -0.04 0.58
C TYR A 67 8.08 1.05 1.61
N ARG A 68 9.21 1.72 1.38
CA ARG A 68 9.76 2.80 2.18
C ARG A 68 9.71 4.09 1.39
N ARG A 69 9.60 5.20 2.11
CA ARG A 69 9.52 6.54 1.54
C ARG A 69 10.73 6.83 0.64
N GLU A 70 11.91 6.35 1.04
CA GLU A 70 13.18 6.55 0.31
C GLU A 70 13.16 5.83 -1.04
N THR A 71 12.66 4.59 -1.08
CA THR A 71 12.56 3.79 -2.31
C THR A 71 11.72 4.51 -3.37
N PHE A 72 10.51 4.93 -3.01
CA PHE A 72 9.61 5.62 -3.94
C PHE A 72 10.12 7.01 -4.34
N LYS A 73 10.84 7.72 -3.45
CA LYS A 73 11.50 8.99 -3.80
C LYS A 73 12.57 8.81 -4.87
N VAL A 74 13.31 7.69 -4.86
CA VAL A 74 14.30 7.39 -5.90
C VAL A 74 13.60 7.13 -7.25
N MET A 75 12.58 6.28 -7.26
CA MET A 75 11.82 5.95 -8.47
C MET A 75 11.17 7.20 -9.11
N ILE A 76 10.60 8.07 -8.29
CA ILE A 76 10.06 9.36 -8.74
C ILE A 76 11.16 10.20 -9.39
N LYS A 77 12.32 10.33 -8.76
CA LYS A 77 13.45 11.11 -9.31
C LYS A 77 13.95 10.58 -10.64
N ASP A 78 13.91 9.27 -10.85
CA ASP A 78 14.33 8.67 -12.11
C ASP A 78 13.37 9.01 -13.25
N LEU A 79 12.05 9.03 -12.98
CA LEU A 79 11.06 9.53 -13.93
C LEU A 79 11.19 11.04 -14.18
N GLU A 80 11.43 11.84 -13.14
CA GLU A 80 11.64 13.29 -13.29
C GLU A 80 12.85 13.59 -14.16
N ARG A 81 13.94 12.84 -14.03
CA ARG A 81 15.12 12.95 -14.88
C ARG A 81 14.84 12.52 -16.32
N LYS A 82 14.12 11.41 -16.51
CA LYS A 82 13.75 10.88 -17.83
C LYS A 82 12.99 11.90 -18.66
N TYR A 83 12.06 12.63 -18.04
CA TYR A 83 11.21 13.62 -18.72
C TYR A 83 11.65 15.07 -18.54
N ASN A 84 12.70 15.32 -17.75
CA ASN A 84 13.20 16.65 -17.41
C ASN A 84 12.09 17.59 -16.90
N MET A 85 11.22 17.07 -16.03
CA MET A 85 10.09 17.79 -15.43
C MET A 85 9.68 17.16 -14.10
N GLY A 86 8.98 17.90 -13.25
CA GLY A 86 8.48 17.37 -11.97
C GLY A 86 7.43 16.28 -12.17
N ILE A 87 7.32 15.32 -11.25
CA ILE A 87 6.45 14.16 -11.43
C ILE A 87 4.97 14.53 -11.54
N GLU A 88 4.52 15.54 -10.79
CA GLU A 88 3.14 16.04 -10.88
C GLU A 88 2.88 16.77 -12.20
N GLU A 89 3.87 17.49 -12.72
CA GLU A 89 3.81 18.13 -14.03
C GLU A 89 3.74 17.10 -15.15
N PHE A 90 4.56 16.05 -15.08
CA PHE A 90 4.52 14.91 -15.99
C PHE A 90 3.13 14.26 -16.02
N ILE A 91 2.59 13.90 -14.85
CA ILE A 91 1.26 13.29 -14.72
C ILE A 91 0.20 14.20 -15.34
N ASN A 92 0.20 15.49 -15.00
CA ASN A 92 -0.79 16.44 -15.50
C ASN A 92 -0.69 16.63 -17.03
N THR A 93 0.52 16.67 -17.55
CA THR A 93 0.79 16.82 -18.99
C THR A 93 0.29 15.61 -19.75
N VAL A 94 0.73 14.40 -19.38
CA VAL A 94 0.34 13.16 -20.06
C VAL A 94 -1.17 12.91 -19.93
N ARG A 95 -1.78 13.23 -18.78
CA ARG A 95 -3.24 13.10 -18.60
C ARG A 95 -4.03 13.96 -19.60
N LYS A 96 -3.60 15.20 -19.84
CA LYS A 96 -4.29 16.14 -20.76
C LYS A 96 -4.12 15.73 -22.22
N ARG A 97 -2.89 15.38 -22.62
CA ARG A 97 -2.57 15.11 -24.05
C ARG A 97 -2.67 13.64 -24.46
N LYS A 98 -2.89 12.74 -23.49
CA LYS A 98 -2.75 11.27 -23.61
C LYS A 98 -1.30 10.81 -23.89
N PRO A 99 -0.92 9.58 -23.49
CA PRO A 99 0.39 9.02 -23.81
C PRO A 99 0.62 8.91 -25.31
N ARG A 100 1.85 9.16 -25.77
CA ARG A 100 2.26 9.08 -27.18
C ARG A 100 2.90 7.74 -27.56
N SER A 101 3.24 6.92 -26.57
CA SER A 101 3.90 5.64 -26.74
C SER A 101 3.51 4.69 -25.61
N LEU A 102 3.74 3.38 -25.81
CA LEU A 102 3.58 2.38 -24.75
C LEU A 102 4.49 2.65 -23.55
N GLU A 103 5.73 3.07 -23.80
CA GLU A 103 6.68 3.43 -22.73
C GLU A 103 6.11 4.55 -21.85
N GLU A 104 5.74 5.68 -22.45
CA GLU A 104 5.12 6.79 -21.73
C GLU A 104 3.79 6.44 -21.05
N GLN A 105 3.04 5.47 -21.59
CA GLN A 105 1.85 4.95 -20.92
C GLN A 105 2.22 4.19 -19.64
N THR A 106 3.26 3.35 -19.69
CA THR A 106 3.79 2.65 -18.52
C THR A 106 4.34 3.64 -17.49
N ASP A 107 5.18 4.60 -17.91
CA ASP A 107 5.75 5.60 -17.01
C ASP A 107 4.67 6.45 -16.36
N PHE A 108 3.61 6.81 -17.09
CA PHE A 108 2.45 7.52 -16.53
C PHE A 108 1.73 6.70 -15.46
N MET A 109 1.49 5.42 -15.71
CA MET A 109 0.89 4.51 -14.74
C MET A 109 1.77 4.40 -13.49
N GLU A 110 3.07 4.19 -13.65
CA GLU A 110 4.04 4.10 -12.56
C GLU A 110 4.14 5.40 -11.77
N ALA A 111 4.24 6.55 -12.44
CA ALA A 111 4.26 7.87 -11.80
C ALA A 111 3.05 8.07 -10.87
N THR A 112 1.85 7.73 -11.36
CA THR A 112 0.62 7.85 -10.56
C THR A 112 0.62 6.90 -9.37
N PHE A 113 1.10 5.66 -9.56
CA PHE A 113 1.21 4.68 -8.49
C PHE A 113 2.22 5.12 -7.42
N TYR A 114 3.43 5.52 -7.81
CA TYR A 114 4.50 5.92 -6.89
C TYR A 114 4.09 7.11 -6.03
N LEU A 115 3.46 8.11 -6.65
CA LEU A 115 2.98 9.29 -5.94
C LEU A 115 1.85 8.92 -4.96
N GLY A 116 0.96 8.02 -5.36
CA GLY A 116 -0.09 7.47 -4.49
C GLY A 116 0.50 6.77 -3.27
N VAL A 117 1.47 5.87 -3.47
CA VAL A 117 2.12 5.14 -2.36
C VAL A 117 2.86 6.09 -1.43
N LEU A 118 3.58 7.08 -1.97
CA LEU A 118 4.32 8.05 -1.17
C LEU A 118 3.41 8.88 -0.26
N ARG A 119 2.23 9.26 -0.77
CA ARG A 119 1.19 9.96 -0.01
C ARG A 119 0.65 9.05 1.11
N GLU A 120 0.39 7.79 0.82
CA GLU A 120 -0.11 6.85 1.83
C GLU A 120 0.92 6.57 2.92
N LEU A 121 2.17 6.31 2.56
CA LEU A 121 3.25 6.07 3.52
C LEU A 121 3.43 7.23 4.52
N SER A 122 2.95 8.42 4.16
CA SER A 122 3.00 9.60 5.03
C SER A 122 1.86 9.69 6.03
N ASN A 123 0.75 8.99 5.77
CA ASN A 123 -0.48 9.02 6.57
C ASN A 123 -0.85 7.63 7.11
N MET A 124 0.06 6.67 7.00
CA MET A 124 -0.22 5.27 7.29
C MET A 124 -0.59 5.09 8.77
N ARG A 125 -1.73 4.44 9.01
CA ARG A 125 -2.21 4.14 10.37
C ARG A 125 -1.39 2.99 10.97
N ASN A 126 -1.19 3.05 12.28
CA ASN A 126 -0.53 1.97 12.99
C ASN A 126 -1.42 0.73 13.04
N ILE A 127 -0.82 -0.44 12.86
CA ILE A 127 -1.48 -1.72 13.05
C ILE A 127 -1.02 -2.31 14.37
N TYR A 128 -1.98 -2.69 15.21
CA TYR A 128 -1.71 -3.28 16.52
C TYR A 128 -2.00 -4.78 16.48
N ILE A 129 -1.05 -5.59 16.95
CA ILE A 129 -1.22 -7.02 17.14
C ILE A 129 -1.04 -7.31 18.63
N ALA A 130 -2.06 -7.88 19.26
CA ALA A 130 -2.06 -8.22 20.67
C ALA A 130 -2.51 -9.66 20.89
N LYS A 131 -2.00 -10.29 21.95
CA LYS A 131 -2.57 -11.55 22.44
C LYS A 131 -3.97 -11.28 22.96
N GLY A 132 -4.91 -12.22 22.75
CA GLY A 132 -6.28 -12.10 23.24
C GLY A 132 -6.37 -11.86 24.76
N SER A 133 -5.44 -12.42 25.55
CA SER A 133 -5.32 -12.18 27.00
C SER A 133 -5.07 -10.73 27.39
N ASN A 134 -4.61 -9.90 26.44
CA ASN A 134 -4.28 -8.50 26.66
C ASN A 134 -5.37 -7.56 26.11
N ILE A 135 -6.47 -8.11 25.60
CA ILE A 135 -7.57 -7.35 25.02
C ILE A 135 -8.68 -7.26 26.07
N ASN A 136 -9.11 -6.04 26.38
CA ASN A 136 -10.27 -5.78 27.22
C ASN A 136 -11.39 -5.17 26.37
N LEU A 137 -12.46 -5.95 26.14
CA LEU A 137 -13.64 -5.53 25.39
C LEU A 137 -14.78 -5.19 26.35
N LYS A 138 -15.30 -3.96 26.25
CA LYS A 138 -16.51 -3.55 26.99
C LYS A 138 -17.77 -3.79 26.18
N GLU A 139 -17.76 -3.37 24.91
CA GLU A 139 -18.88 -3.48 23.98
C GLU A 139 -18.33 -3.88 22.60
N ALA A 140 -19.00 -4.80 21.90
CA ALA A 140 -18.59 -5.24 20.57
C ALA A 140 -19.79 -5.80 19.79
N VAL A 141 -19.78 -5.59 18.47
CA VAL A 141 -20.73 -6.21 17.54
C VAL A 141 -20.11 -7.49 16.97
N VAL A 142 -20.82 -8.60 17.09
CA VAL A 142 -20.38 -9.88 16.52
C VAL A 142 -20.85 -9.96 15.06
N VAL A 143 -19.90 -10.04 14.14
CA VAL A 143 -20.13 -10.28 12.71
C VAL A 143 -19.88 -11.77 12.43
N LYS A 144 -20.78 -12.42 11.68
CA LYS A 144 -20.68 -13.84 11.28
C LYS A 144 -20.51 -13.97 9.77
#